data_AF-A0A964E101-F1
#
_entry.id   AF-A0A964E101-F1
#
_cell.length_a   1.000
_cell.length_b   1.000
_cell.length_c   1.000
_cell.angle_alpha   90.00
_cell.angle_beta   90.00
_cell.angle_gamma   90.00
#
_symmetry.space_group_name_H-M   'P 1'
#
loop_
_entity.id
_entity.type
_entity.pdbx_description
1 polymer ?
#
loop_
_entity_poly.entity_id
_entity_poly.type
_entity_poly.pdbx_seq_one_letter_code
_entity_poly.pdbx_strand_id
1 'polypeptide(L)' 'MKVSKLDGVFNAYAALPAITPVPVVAVVQEIFGVNSDIRTTCNELARDGFIAIAPDLFWRIEPNVDLDAAVAEH' A
#
# COMPACT_ATOMS: atom_id res chain seq x y z
N MET A 1 -4.49 6.56 -3.09
CA MET A 1 -5.74 7.20 -2.61
C MET A 1 -5.50 7.83 -1.25
N LYS A 2 -6.36 8.77 -0.80
CA LYS A 2 -6.34 9.28 0.58
C LYS A 2 -7.37 8.57 1.43
N VAL A 3 -7.01 8.23 2.67
CA VAL A 3 -7.89 7.64 3.68
C VAL A 3 -8.03 8.63 4.83
N SER A 4 -9.27 8.94 5.20
CA SER A 4 -9.57 9.83 6.33
C SER A 4 -9.97 9.01 7.55
N LYS A 5 -9.41 9.36 8.71
CA LYS A 5 -9.77 8.87 10.04
C LYS A 5 -10.20 10.06 10.90
N LEU A 6 -10.84 9.78 12.04
CA LEU A 6 -11.24 10.79 13.01
C LEU A 6 -10.10 11.76 13.41
N ASP A 7 -8.86 11.28 13.40
CA ASP A 7 -7.67 11.99 13.90
C ASP A 7 -6.61 12.27 12.82
N GLY A 8 -6.93 12.13 11.54
CA GLY A 8 -6.00 12.51 10.47
C GLY A 8 -6.30 11.92 9.10
N VAL A 9 -5.45 12.23 8.14
CA VAL A 9 -5.54 11.77 6.75
C VAL A 9 -4.20 11.18 6.34
N PHE A 10 -4.22 9.98 5.77
CA PHE A 10 -3.02 9.28 5.31
C PHE A 10 -3.21 8.72 3.90
N ASN A 11 -2.10 8.36 3.26
CA ASN A 11 -2.13 7.80 1.91
C ASN A 11 -2.37 6.29 1.96
N ALA A 12 -2.84 5.74 0.85
CA ALA A 12 -2.88 4.30 0.62
C ALA A 12 -2.57 4.01 -0.84
N TYR A 13 -1.75 3.00 -1.10
CA TYR A 13 -1.64 2.42 -2.43
C TYR A 13 -2.90 1.62 -2.76
N ALA A 14 -3.32 1.67 -4.02
CA ALA A 14 -4.53 1.01 -4.48
C ALA A 14 -4.27 0.39 -5.84
N ALA A 15 -4.47 -0.93 -5.94
CA ALA A 15 -4.46 -1.64 -7.20
C ALA A 15 -5.89 -2.12 -7.50
N LEU A 16 -6.35 -1.81 -8.71
CA LEU A 16 -7.72 -2.11 -9.16
C LEU A 16 -7.70 -3.26 -10.18
N PRO A 17 -8.63 -4.22 -10.07
CA PRO A 17 -8.82 -5.24 -11.08
C PRO A 17 -9.53 -4.66 -12.31
N ALA A 18 -9.50 -5.40 -13.42
CA ALA A 18 -10.13 -4.97 -14.67
C ALA A 18 -11.67 -4.91 -14.61
N ILE A 19 -12.29 -5.67 -13.72
CA ILE A 19 -13.75 -5.80 -13.59
C ILE A 19 -14.16 -5.52 -12.14
N THR A 20 -15.28 -4.82 -11.96
CA THR A 20 -15.92 -4.54 -10.67
C THR A 20 -17.44 -4.71 -10.79
N PRO A 21 -18.19 -5.00 -9.69
CA PRO A 21 -17.75 -5.09 -8.29
C PRO A 21 -17.08 -6.42 -7.94
N VAL A 22 -16.09 -6.35 -7.04
CA VAL A 22 -15.35 -7.51 -6.51
C VAL A 22 -14.95 -7.27 -5.04
N PRO A 23 -14.53 -8.31 -4.29
CA PRO A 23 -14.07 -8.14 -2.91
C PRO A 23 -12.82 -7.24 -2.79
N VAL A 24 -12.66 -6.64 -1.61
CA VAL A 24 -11.52 -5.78 -1.26
C VAL A 24 -10.61 -6.50 -0.27
N VAL A 25 -9.29 -6.43 -0.49
CA VAL A 25 -8.26 -6.93 0.42
C VAL A 25 -7.44 -5.74 0.93
N ALA A 26 -7.34 -5.61 2.25
CA ALA A 26 -6.40 -4.70 2.89
C ALA A 26 -5.04 -5.41 3.06
N VAL A 27 -4.00 -4.88 2.45
CA VAL A 27 -2.63 -5.41 2.51
C VAL A 27 -1.87 -4.65 3.59
N VAL A 28 -1.38 -5.35 4.61
CA VAL A 28 -0.61 -4.73 5.70
C VAL A 28 0.86 -4.68 5.31
N GLN A 29 1.44 -3.47 5.37
CA GLN A 29 2.86 -3.25 5.08
C GLN A 29 3.78 -3.98 6.06
N GLU A 30 4.98 -4.31 5.59
CA GLU A 30 6.09 -4.71 6.45
C GLU A 30 6.79 -3.50 7.09
N ILE A 31 7.92 -3.74 7.79
CA ILE A 31 8.68 -2.70 8.50
C ILE A 31 9.37 -1.68 7.58
N PHE A 32 9.32 -1.88 6.26
CA PHE A 32 9.92 -1.00 5.25
C PHE A 32 8.95 0.00 4.64
N GLY A 33 7.69 0.04 5.09
CA GLY A 33 6.71 0.96 4.51
C GLY A 33 5.94 0.36 3.33
N VAL A 34 5.30 1.21 2.52
CA VAL A 34 4.57 0.80 1.31
C VAL A 34 5.55 0.76 0.13
N ASN A 35 6.52 -0.13 0.23
CA ASN A 35 7.64 -0.30 -0.70
C ASN A 35 7.25 -1.04 -1.99
N SER A 36 8.22 -1.35 -2.85
CA SER A 36 7.98 -2.02 -4.13
C SER A 36 7.39 -3.42 -3.98
N ASP A 37 7.78 -4.18 -2.96
CA ASP A 37 7.25 -5.51 -2.67
C ASP A 37 5.76 -5.44 -2.29
N ILE A 38 5.38 -4.54 -1.37
CA ILE A 38 3.97 -4.34 -1.00
C ILE A 38 3.13 -3.88 -2.20
N ARG A 39 3.66 -2.99 -3.05
CA ARG A 39 2.96 -2.57 -4.28
C ARG A 39 2.81 -3.72 -5.26
N THR A 40 3.82 -4.57 -5.39
CA THR A 40 3.80 -5.77 -6.23
C THR A 40 2.74 -6.76 -5.75
N THR A 41 2.69 -7.07 -4.45
CA THR A 41 1.63 -7.90 -3.85
C THR A 41 0.24 -7.33 -4.13
N CYS A 42 0.05 -6.01 -4.00
CA CYS A 42 -1.23 -5.38 -4.33
C CYS A 42 -1.59 -5.57 -5.82
N ASN A 43 -0.62 -5.42 -6.72
CA ASN A 43 -0.83 -5.59 -8.15
C ASN A 43 -1.15 -7.04 -8.52
N GLU A 44 -0.56 -8.02 -7.85
CA GLU A 44 -0.88 -9.44 -8.04
C GLU A 44 -2.31 -9.76 -7.59
N LEU A 45 -2.71 -9.32 -6.40
CA LEU A 45 -4.09 -9.44 -5.93
C LEU A 45 -5.09 -8.78 -6.89
N ALA A 46 -4.74 -7.64 -7.48
CA ALA A 46 -5.55 -6.99 -8.50
C ALA A 46 -5.67 -7.78 -9.79
N ARG A 47 -4.62 -8.48 -10.22
CA ARG A 47 -4.68 -9.40 -11.36
C ARG A 47 -5.56 -10.61 -11.06
N ASP A 48 -5.59 -11.06 -9.81
CA ASP A 48 -6.41 -12.17 -9.34
C ASP A 48 -7.88 -11.80 -9.09
N GLY A 49 -8.26 -10.54 -9.33
CA GLY A 49 -9.66 -10.09 -9.28
C GLY A 49 -10.08 -9.46 -7.97
N PHE A 50 -9.14 -9.01 -7.13
CA PHE A 50 -9.43 -8.26 -5.90
C PHE A 50 -9.13 -6.77 -6.06
N ILE A 51 -9.85 -5.91 -5.34
CA ILE A 51 -9.33 -4.56 -5.08
C ILE A 51 -8.34 -4.67 -3.93
N ALA A 52 -7.06 -4.36 -4.17
CA ALA A 52 -6.03 -4.41 -3.13
C ALA A 52 -5.67 -3.00 -2.66
N ILE A 53 -5.68 -2.78 -1.35
CA ILE A 53 -5.39 -1.47 -0.74
C ILE A 53 -4.32 -1.64 0.35
N ALA A 54 -3.17 -1.00 0.18
CA ALA A 54 -2.13 -0.92 1.21
C ALA A 54 -2.11 0.47 1.86
N PRO A 55 -2.62 0.63 3.10
CA PRO A 55 -2.55 1.89 3.82
C PRO A 55 -1.10 2.22 4.26
N ASP A 56 -0.70 3.48 4.13
CA ASP A 56 0.52 4.01 4.76
C ASP A 56 0.28 4.07 6.27
N LEU A 57 0.71 3.05 7.01
CA LEU A 57 0.50 2.93 8.46
C LEU A 57 1.55 3.70 9.27
N PHE A 58 2.70 4.04 8.67
CA PHE A 58 3.77 4.80 9.32
C PHE A 58 3.61 6.31 9.22
N TRP A 59 2.54 6.81 8.59
CA TRP A 59 2.23 8.22 8.41
C TRP A 59 2.33 9.12 9.66
N ARG A 60 2.21 8.58 10.87
CA ARG A 60 2.39 9.33 12.13
C ARG A 60 3.85 9.51 12.53
N ILE A 61 4.73 8.63 12.08
CA ILE A 61 6.18 8.69 12.29
C ILE A 61 6.76 9.49 11.13
N GLU A 62 6.55 9.01 9.90
CA GLU A 62 6.99 9.65 8.66
C GLU A 62 6.03 9.25 7.52
N PRO A 63 5.41 10.22 6.83
CA PRO A 63 4.54 9.93 5.69
C PRO A 63 5.29 9.34 4.49
N ASN A 64 4.69 8.31 3.87
CA ASN A 64 5.21 7.64 2.68
C ASN A 64 6.57 6.96 2.88
N VAL A 65 6.77 6.31 4.03
CA VAL A 65 7.95 5.47 4.25
C VAL A 65 8.04 4.42 3.14
N ASP A 66 9.23 4.35 2.54
CA ASP A 66 9.63 3.41 1.50
C ASP A 66 11.13 3.16 1.68
N LEU A 67 11.45 2.09 2.41
CA LEU A 67 12.80 1.69 2.78
C LEU A 67 13.27 0.53 1.89
N ASP A 68 13.10 0.66 0.58
CA ASP A 68 13.75 -0.25 -0.35
C ASP A 68 15.24 0.07 -0.45
N ALA A 69 16.04 -0.97 -0.26
CA ALA A 69 17.47 -0.91 -0.40
C ALA A 69 17.87 -0.78 -1.87
N ALA A 70 17.97 0.44 -2.38
CA ALA A 70 19.21 0.82 -3.03
C ALA A 70 20.21 1.22 -1.93
N VAL A 71 20.55 0.30 -1.02
CA VAL A 71 21.71 0.51 -0.15
C VAL A 71 22.91 0.37 -1.08
N ALA A 72 23.26 1.47 -1.75
CA ALA A 72 24.64 1.73 -2.06
C ALA A 72 25.35 1.76 -0.70
N GLU A 73 26.14 0.73 -0.43
CA GLU A 73 27.13 0.76 0.63
C GLU A 73 27.95 2.04 0.46
N HIS A 74 27.89 2.92 1.46
CA HIS A 74 28.86 3.99 1.69
C HIS A 74 29.35 3.88 3.13
#